data_AF-A0A7W1UT83-F1
#
_entry.id   AF-A0A7W1UT83-F1
#
_cell.length_a   1.000
_cell.length_b   1.000
_cell.length_c   1.000
_cell.angle_alpha   90.00
_cell.angle_beta   90.00
_cell.angle_gamma   90.00
#
_symmetry.space_group_name_H-M   'P 1'
#
loop_
_entity.id
_entity.type
_entity.pdbx_description
1 polymer ?
#
loop_
_entity_poly.entity_id
_entity_poly.type
_entity_poly.pdbx_seq_one_letter_code
_entity_poly.pdbx_strand_id
1 'polypeptide(L)'
;MGAGRGGRAILAHLAGIERSPNTVRAYAHGLRLWCEFFDRSGLAWDYAGVEDVSRFVAWLRAPADNVIVLDDTAAIRGEATVNWHLAALIGFYDFHARSGVAVAADLVAWRRVARGSYKPFLHHVTR
;
A
#
# COMPACT_ATOMS: atom_id res chain seq x y z
N MET A 1 8.63 -5.57 -15.46
CA MET A 1 8.32 -7.02 -15.38
C MET A 1 8.69 -7.72 -14.06
N GLY A 2 9.08 -7.02 -12.98
CA GLY A 2 9.53 -7.64 -11.71
C GLY A 2 8.45 -7.85 -10.64
N ALA A 3 7.41 -6.99 -10.59
CA ALA A 3 6.46 -6.95 -9.46
C ALA A 3 5.58 -8.21 -9.37
N GLY A 4 5.22 -8.81 -10.52
CA GLY A 4 4.40 -10.02 -10.57
C GLY A 4 5.05 -11.26 -9.94
N ARG A 5 6.38 -11.38 -9.95
CA ARG A 5 7.09 -12.48 -9.29
C ARG A 5 7.17 -12.27 -7.77
N GLY A 6 7.49 -11.04 -7.34
CA GLY A 6 7.53 -10.70 -5.92
C GLY A 6 6.17 -10.83 -5.23
N GLY A 7 5.09 -10.43 -5.92
CA GLY A 7 3.73 -10.50 -5.38
C GLY A 7 3.21 -11.93 -5.17
N ARG A 8 3.56 -12.87 -6.06
CA ARG A 8 3.15 -14.27 -5.92
C ARG A 8 3.80 -14.96 -4.72
N ALA A 9 5.07 -14.63 -4.42
CA ALA A 9 5.80 -15.22 -3.30
C ALA A 9 5.16 -14.89 -1.94
N ILE A 10 4.76 -13.63 -1.73
CA ILE A 10 4.07 -13.25 -0.49
C ILE A 10 2.68 -13.89 -0.37
N LEU A 11 1.90 -13.97 -1.45
CA LEU A 11 0.56 -14.56 -1.38
C LEU A 11 0.63 -16.05 -1.05
N ALA A 12 1.59 -16.77 -1.62
CA ALA A 12 1.88 -18.16 -1.28
C ALA A 12 2.33 -18.29 0.19
N HIS A 13 3.20 -17.38 0.67
CA HIS A 13 3.61 -17.35 2.07
C HIS A 13 2.43 -17.12 3.02
N LEU A 14 1.56 -16.14 2.75
CA LEU A 14 0.38 -15.83 3.56
C LEU A 14 -0.62 -16.99 3.62
N ALA A 15 -0.80 -17.69 2.50
CA ALA A 15 -1.61 -18.90 2.45
C ALA A 15 -0.96 -20.05 3.26
N GLY A 16 0.36 -20.23 3.16
CA GLY A 16 1.11 -21.24 3.90
C GLY A 16 1.16 -21.04 5.42
N ILE A 17 1.00 -19.79 5.90
CA ILE A 17 0.84 -19.47 7.34
C ILE A 17 -0.63 -19.36 7.75
N GLU A 18 -1.55 -19.91 6.95
CA GLU A 18 -3.00 -20.00 7.22
C GLU A 18 -3.68 -18.65 7.54
N ARG A 19 -3.24 -17.55 6.91
CA ARG A 19 -4.00 -16.29 7.00
C ARG A 19 -5.38 -16.49 6.36
N SER A 20 -6.38 -15.83 6.96
CA SER A 20 -7.76 -15.94 6.48
C SER A 20 -7.86 -15.59 4.98
N PRO A 21 -8.73 -16.27 4.21
CA PRO A 21 -8.92 -15.99 2.78
C PRO A 21 -9.29 -14.53 2.49
N ASN A 22 -9.92 -13.85 3.45
CA ASN A 22 -10.21 -12.43 3.36
C ASN A 22 -8.93 -11.58 3.40
N THR A 23 -8.00 -11.90 4.29
CA THR A 23 -6.69 -11.24 4.38
C THR A 23 -5.87 -11.45 3.10
N VAL A 24 -5.84 -12.69 2.56
CA VAL A 24 -5.12 -12.98 1.32
C VAL A 24 -5.71 -12.20 0.13
N ARG A 25 -7.04 -12.14 0.01
CA ARG A 25 -7.72 -11.35 -1.05
C ARG A 25 -7.45 -9.85 -0.91
N ALA A 26 -7.51 -9.32 0.31
CA ALA A 26 -7.20 -7.91 0.57
C ALA A 26 -5.75 -7.57 0.16
N TYR A 27 -4.80 -8.46 0.50
CA TYR A 27 -3.39 -8.31 0.10
C TYR A 27 -3.22 -8.37 -1.42
N ALA A 28 -3.86 -9.35 -2.07
CA ALA A 28 -3.81 -9.48 -3.52
C ALA A 28 -4.34 -8.21 -4.22
N HIS A 29 -5.43 -7.62 -3.73
CA HIS A 29 -5.98 -6.40 -4.30
C HIS A 29 -5.06 -5.19 -4.10
N GLY A 30 -4.44 -5.05 -2.92
CA GLY A 30 -3.45 -4.00 -2.67
C GLY A 30 -2.22 -4.12 -3.57
N LEU A 31 -1.71 -5.33 -3.73
CA LEU A 31 -0.55 -5.61 -4.58
C LEU A 31 -0.84 -5.39 -6.07
N ARG A 32 -2.05 -5.72 -6.51
CA ARG A 32 -2.49 -5.41 -7.88
C ARG A 32 -2.44 -3.92 -8.16
N LEU A 33 -3.03 -3.10 -7.28
CA LEU A 33 -3.03 -1.64 -7.42
C LEU A 33 -1.62 -1.06 -7.41
N TRP A 34 -0.73 -1.62 -6.59
CA TRP A 34 0.68 -1.22 -6.56
C TRP A 34 1.42 -1.58 -7.86
N CYS A 35 1.13 -2.74 -8.46
CA CYS A 35 1.66 -3.09 -9.78
C CYS A 35 1.15 -2.14 -10.86
N GLU A 36 -0.15 -1.80 -10.85
CA GLU A 36 -0.74 -0.85 -11.80
C GLU A 36 -0.08 0.54 -11.67
N PHE A 37 0.23 0.98 -10.45
CA PHE A 37 0.97 2.22 -10.21
C PHE A 37 2.39 2.18 -10.81
N PHE A 38 3.09 1.06 -10.69
CA PHE A 38 4.42 0.89 -11.29
C PHE A 38 4.42 0.83 -12.80
N ASP A 39 3.45 0.14 -13.39
CA ASP A 39 3.32 0.07 -14.83
C ASP A 39 3.08 1.46 -15.44
N ARG A 40 2.38 2.35 -14.72
CA ARG A 40 2.17 3.75 -15.11
C ARG A 40 3.39 4.65 -14.86
N SER A 41 4.17 4.39 -13.82
CA SER A 41 5.34 5.22 -13.44
C SER A 41 6.66 4.76 -14.07
N GLY A 42 6.69 3.58 -14.71
CA GLY A 42 7.91 3.00 -15.29
C GLY A 42 8.92 2.54 -14.22
N LEU A 43 8.49 2.43 -12.97
CA LEU A 43 9.34 2.15 -11.82
C LEU A 43 9.32 0.66 -11.47
N ALA A 44 10.45 0.13 -11.03
CA ALA A 44 10.54 -1.23 -10.54
C ALA A 44 10.35 -1.27 -9.02
N TRP A 45 9.63 -2.30 -8.54
CA TRP A 45 9.20 -2.39 -7.14
C TRP A 45 10.34 -2.47 -6.11
N ASP A 46 11.48 -3.01 -6.54
CA ASP A 46 12.73 -3.16 -5.80
C ASP A 46 13.58 -1.88 -5.80
N TYR A 47 13.16 -0.85 -6.53
CA TYR A 47 13.74 0.50 -6.53
C TYR A 47 12.81 1.55 -5.91
N ALA A 48 11.60 1.17 -5.51
CA ALA A 48 10.59 2.10 -5.02
C ALA A 48 10.85 2.57 -3.58
N GLY A 49 10.96 3.88 -3.37
CA GLY A 49 11.25 4.48 -2.08
C GLY A 49 10.02 4.99 -1.33
N VAL A 50 10.27 5.62 -0.17
CA VAL A 50 9.22 6.26 0.66
C VAL A 50 8.41 7.30 -0.12
N GLU A 51 9.06 8.01 -1.05
CA GLU A 51 8.41 9.00 -1.89
C GLU A 51 7.37 8.36 -2.82
N ASP A 52 7.67 7.18 -3.39
CA ASP A 52 6.75 6.46 -4.26
C ASP A 52 5.54 5.92 -3.50
N VAL A 53 5.73 5.53 -2.23
CA VAL A 53 4.62 5.19 -1.33
C VAL A 53 3.70 6.39 -1.11
N SER A 54 4.27 7.58 -0.92
CA SER A 54 3.49 8.82 -0.78
C SER A 54 2.73 9.17 -2.05
N ARG A 55 3.37 9.03 -3.22
CA ARG A 55 2.73 9.21 -4.54
C ARG A 55 1.59 8.22 -4.77
N PHE A 56 1.75 6.97 -4.34
CA PHE A 56 0.68 5.98 -4.43
C PHE A 56 -0.49 6.26 -3.49
N VAL A 57 -0.24 6.73 -2.26
CA VAL A 57 -1.32 7.17 -1.37
C VAL A 57 -2.08 8.34 -1.99
N ALA A 58 -1.38 9.29 -2.60
CA ALA A 58 -2.01 10.38 -3.34
C ALA A 58 -2.83 9.84 -4.52
N TRP A 59 -2.29 8.89 -5.29
CA TRP A 59 -2.98 8.25 -6.40
C TRP A 59 -4.23 7.46 -5.97
N LEU A 60 -4.20 6.75 -4.84
CA LEU A 60 -5.36 6.05 -4.27
C LEU A 60 -6.49 7.00 -3.84
N ARG A 61 -6.12 8.24 -3.48
CA ARG A 61 -7.07 9.29 -3.06
C ARG A 61 -7.55 10.14 -4.23
N ALA A 62 -6.83 10.15 -5.35
CA ALA A 62 -7.17 10.91 -6.52
C ALA A 62 -8.50 10.41 -7.13
N PRO A 63 -9.33 11.31 -7.65
CA PRO A 63 -10.52 10.90 -8.39
C PRO A 63 -10.12 10.15 -9.67
N ALA A 64 -10.91 9.14 -10.06
CA ALA A 64 -10.64 8.40 -11.29
C ALA A 64 -10.72 9.33 -12.51
N ASP A 65 -9.89 9.06 -13.54
CA ASP A 65 -9.73 9.90 -14.74
C ASP A 65 -11.06 10.18 -15.50
N ASN A 66 -12.13 9.44 -15.19
CA ASN A 66 -13.45 9.51 -15.79
C ASN A 66 -14.56 10.07 -14.87
N VAL A 67 -14.22 10.72 -13.76
CA VAL A 67 -15.19 11.25 -12.78
C VAL A 67 -15.05 12.77 -12.67
N ILE A 68 -16.09 13.50 -13.06
CA ILE A 68 -16.25 14.93 -12.72
C ILE A 68 -16.64 14.97 -11.24
N VAL A 69 -15.73 15.46 -10.39
CA VAL A 69 -15.98 15.63 -8.96
C VAL A 69 -16.91 16.83 -8.77
N LEU A 70 -18.13 16.60 -8.27
CA LEU A 70 -19.11 17.65 -7.95
C LEU A 70 -19.04 18.11 -6.49
N ASP A 71 -18.07 17.62 -5.71
CA ASP A 71 -17.89 17.98 -4.30
C ASP A 71 -16.42 17.80 -3.87
N ASP A 72 -15.75 18.88 -3.47
CA ASP A 72 -14.31 18.94 -3.15
C ASP A 72 -13.89 18.08 -1.93
N THR A 73 -14.84 17.42 -1.26
CA THR A 73 -14.61 16.67 -0.02
C THR A 73 -14.60 15.14 -0.17
N ALA A 74 -14.93 14.59 -1.34
CA ALA A 74 -15.09 13.15 -1.51
C ALA A 74 -13.79 12.47 -2.03
N ALA A 75 -12.86 12.14 -1.13
CA ALA A 75 -11.85 11.13 -1.44
C ALA A 75 -12.56 9.81 -1.82
N ILE A 76 -12.36 9.31 -3.05
CA ILE A 76 -13.10 8.17 -3.63
C ILE A 76 -12.96 6.87 -2.81
N ARG A 77 -11.89 6.75 -2.01
CA ARG A 77 -11.64 5.62 -1.11
C ARG A 77 -11.56 6.14 0.32
N GLY A 78 -12.51 5.73 1.17
CA GLY A 78 -12.49 6.07 2.59
C GLY A 78 -11.18 5.64 3.27
N GLU A 79 -10.81 6.35 4.35
CA GLU A 79 -9.52 6.19 5.07
C GLU A 79 -9.20 4.72 5.39
N ALA A 80 -10.21 3.94 5.80
CA ALA A 80 -10.06 2.52 6.05
C ALA A 80 -9.49 1.77 4.83
N THR A 81 -10.00 2.02 3.63
CA THR A 81 -9.57 1.34 2.40
C THR A 81 -8.13 1.69 2.03
N VAL A 82 -7.73 2.95 2.21
CA VAL A 82 -6.33 3.39 2.00
C VAL A 82 -5.41 2.70 3.01
N ASN A 83 -5.81 2.65 4.28
CA ASN A 83 -5.05 1.97 5.34
C ASN A 83 -4.92 0.46 5.09
N TRP A 84 -5.95 -0.17 4.52
CA TRP A 84 -5.90 -1.57 4.09
C TRP A 84 -4.87 -1.82 2.98
N HIS A 85 -4.83 -0.96 1.96
CA HIS A 85 -3.83 -1.08 0.88
C HIS A 85 -2.41 -0.81 1.38
N LEU A 86 -2.23 0.16 2.29
CA LEU A 86 -0.96 0.40 2.95
C LEU A 86 -0.52 -0.83 3.77
N ALA A 87 -1.42 -1.45 4.52
CA ALA A 87 -1.09 -2.65 5.30
C ALA A 87 -0.60 -3.80 4.41
N ALA A 88 -1.24 -4.01 3.25
CA ALA A 88 -0.80 -4.99 2.26
C ALA A 88 0.58 -4.67 1.68
N LEU A 89 0.80 -3.39 1.33
CA LEU A 89 2.07 -2.91 0.80
C LEU A 89 3.20 -3.10 1.80
N ILE A 90 2.97 -2.78 3.07
CA ILE A 90 4.03 -2.93 4.05
C ILE A 90 4.28 -4.41 4.36
N GLY A 91 3.25 -5.25 4.45
CA GLY A 91 3.46 -6.69 4.61
C GLY A 91 4.31 -7.30 3.49
N PHE A 92 4.18 -6.77 2.27
CA PHE A 92 5.03 -7.11 1.13
C PHE A 92 6.50 -6.74 1.33
N TYR A 93 6.79 -5.51 1.72
CA TYR A 93 8.17 -5.11 1.98
C TYR A 93 8.73 -5.75 3.27
N ASP A 94 7.92 -5.98 4.30
CA ASP A 94 8.33 -6.75 5.49
C ASP A 94 8.79 -8.17 5.11
N PHE A 95 8.08 -8.84 4.21
CA PHE A 95 8.45 -10.16 3.69
C PHE A 95 9.76 -10.12 2.88
N HIS A 96 9.93 -9.12 2.02
CA HIS A 96 11.14 -8.99 1.18
C HIS A 96 12.37 -8.50 1.94
N ALA A 97 12.19 -7.69 3.00
CA ALA A 97 13.29 -7.29 3.88
C ALA A 97 13.91 -8.50 4.59
N ARG A 98 13.08 -9.45 5.01
CA ARG A 98 13.54 -10.75 5.57
C ARG A 98 14.24 -11.64 4.53
N SER A 99 14.00 -11.36 3.25
CA SER A 99 14.59 -12.08 2.11
C SER A 99 15.82 -11.36 1.53
N GLY A 100 16.29 -10.28 2.15
CA GLY A 100 17.53 -9.57 1.79
C GLY A 100 17.37 -8.40 0.80
N VAL A 101 16.16 -7.92 0.54
CA VAL A 101 15.94 -6.79 -0.36
C VAL A 101 16.20 -5.46 0.36
N ALA A 102 17.16 -4.67 -0.14
CA ALA A 102 17.62 -3.43 0.51
C ALA A 102 16.52 -2.36 0.65
N VAL A 103 15.82 -2.03 -0.44
CA VAL A 103 14.74 -1.02 -0.41
C VAL A 103 13.62 -1.38 0.58
N ALA A 104 13.41 -2.68 0.77
CA ALA A 104 12.43 -3.19 1.69
C ALA A 104 12.84 -2.92 3.15
N ALA A 105 14.13 -3.04 3.48
CA ALA A 105 14.63 -2.69 4.79
C ALA A 105 14.43 -1.20 5.13
N ASP A 106 14.67 -0.31 4.16
CA ASP A 106 14.50 1.14 4.34
C ASP A 106 13.02 1.51 4.58
N LEU A 107 12.11 0.94 3.80
CA LEU A 107 10.66 1.15 3.96
C LEU A 107 10.13 0.61 5.31
N VAL A 108 10.65 -0.54 5.76
CA VAL A 108 10.30 -1.11 7.06
C VAL A 108 10.82 -0.24 8.21
N ALA A 109 12.04 0.28 8.09
CA ALA A 109 12.59 1.24 9.04
C ALA A 109 11.74 2.51 9.10
N TRP A 110 11.37 3.07 7.94
CA TRP A 110 10.49 4.24 7.84
C TRP A 110 9.13 4.01 8.51
N ARG A 111 8.49 2.85 8.30
CA ARG A 111 7.21 2.53 8.96
C ARG A 111 7.29 2.60 10.48
N ARG A 112 8.40 2.13 11.08
CA ARG A 112 8.58 2.16 12.53
C ARG A 112 8.57 3.60 13.06
N VAL A 113 9.11 4.53 12.29
CA VAL A 113 9.06 5.98 12.57
C VAL A 113 7.64 6.53 12.36
N ALA A 114 6.99 6.21 11.23
CA ALA A 114 5.65 6.73 10.91
C ALA A 114 4.55 6.26 11.89
N ARG A 115 4.63 5.03 12.40
CA ARG A 115 3.72 4.49 13.43
C ARG A 115 3.79 5.26 14.77
N GLY A 116 4.90 5.94 15.06
CA GLY A 116 5.01 6.85 16.20
C GLY A 116 4.53 8.27 15.91
N SER A 117 4.32 8.61 14.63
CA SER A 117 3.92 9.95 14.17
C SER A 117 2.42 10.07 13.86
N TYR A 118 1.68 8.95 13.82
CA TYR A 118 0.22 8.97 13.59
C TYR A 118 -0.51 9.52 14.83
N LYS A 119 -0.71 10.84 14.86
CA LYS A 119 -1.72 11.49 15.69
C LYS A 119 -3.05 11.44 14.92
N PRO A 120 -4.10 10.79 15.45
CA PRO A 120 -5.43 10.90 14.87
C PRO A 120 -5.91 12.36 15.04
N PHE A 121 -5.95 13.13 13.96
CA PHE A 121 -6.51 14.48 13.94
C PHE A 121 -8.04 14.45 13.86
N LEU A 122 -8.69 13.67 14.72
CA LEU A 122 -10.15 13.64 14.86
C LEU A 122 -10.50 13.47 16.34
N HIS A 123 -10.34 14.55 17.10
CA HIS A 123 -11.15 14.80 18.28
C HIS A 123 -11.80 16.17 18.10
N HIS A 124 -13.13 16.18 18.24
CA HIS A 124 -14.06 17.32 18.23
C HIS A 124 -14.63 17.74 16.86
N VAL A 125 -15.69 17.04 16.40
CA VAL A 125 -16.99 17.69 16.17
C VAL A 125 -18.10 16.68 16.49
N THR A 126 -18.60 16.67 17.71
CA THR A 126 -19.95 16.15 17.99
C THR A 126 -20.57 16.91 19.15
N ARG A 127 -21.51 17.78 18.74
CA ARG A 127 -22.64 18.39 19.47
C ARG A 127 -22.36 19.34 20.64
#